data_AF-A0A382STE5-F1
#
_entry.id   AF-A0A382STE5-F1
#
_cell.length_a   1.000
_cell.length_b   1.000
_cell.length_c   1.000
_cell.angle_alpha   90.00
_cell.angle_beta   90.00
_cell.angle_gamma   90.00
#
_symmetry.space_group_name_H-M   'P 1'
#
loop_
_entity.id
_entity.type
_entity.pdbx_description
1 polymer ?
#
loop_
_entity_poly.entity_id
_entity_poly.type
_entity_poly.pdbx_seq_one_letter_code
_entity_poly.pdbx_strand_id
1 'polypeptide(L)'
;LIKENIQYLHLRLLGEELALDDPELEATYALFYETWQEGKAALDAGDETNWMQWRCQANYDFWTRQVLPNEHRLRQDPTFIIRAWMATMTYLLSDYRFFYE
;
A
#
# COMPACT_ATOMS: atom_id res chain seq x y z
N LEU A 1 14.42 5.13 2.70
CA LEU A 1 13.19 4.73 3.42
C LEU A 1 12.15 4.07 2.52
N ILE A 2 11.48 4.76 1.58
CA ILE A 2 10.46 4.09 0.73
C ILE A 2 11.06 2.97 -0.14
N LYS A 3 12.16 3.25 -0.86
CA LYS A 3 12.86 2.24 -1.66
C LYS A 3 13.38 1.05 -0.83
N GLU A 4 13.87 1.31 0.38
CA GLU A 4 14.33 0.25 1.30
C GLU A 4 13.16 -0.62 1.80
N ASN A 5 11.98 -0.01 2.05
CA ASN A 5 10.78 -0.78 2.37
C ASN A 5 10.32 -1.63 1.17
N ILE A 6 10.37 -1.08 -0.04
CA ILE A 6 10.07 -1.83 -1.27
C ILE A 6 11.04 -3.00 -1.43
N GLN A 7 12.35 -2.76 -1.30
CA GLN A 7 13.38 -3.81 -1.31
C GLN A 7 13.07 -4.91 -0.31
N TYR A 8 12.72 -4.54 0.93
CA TYR A 8 12.33 -5.49 1.97
C TYR A 8 11.09 -6.32 1.58
N LEU A 9 10.09 -5.72 0.93
CA LEU A 9 8.89 -6.41 0.47
C LEU A 9 9.18 -7.38 -0.67
N HIS A 10 9.99 -7.00 -1.66
CA HIS A 10 10.43 -7.91 -2.73
C HIS A 10 11.13 -9.14 -2.15
N LEU A 11 12.04 -8.96 -1.20
CA LEU A 11 12.69 -10.07 -0.53
C LEU A 11 11.69 -10.93 0.23
N ARG A 12 10.77 -10.31 0.99
CA ARG A 12 9.91 -11.05 1.92
C ARG A 12 8.74 -11.77 1.24
N LEU A 13 8.20 -11.20 0.16
CA LEU A 13 7.04 -11.73 -0.55
C LEU A 13 7.45 -12.56 -1.77
N LEU A 14 8.51 -12.16 -2.49
CA LEU A 14 8.89 -12.74 -3.77
C LEU A 14 10.23 -13.50 -3.72
N GLY A 15 10.99 -13.37 -2.63
CA GLY A 15 12.31 -13.97 -2.49
C GLY A 15 13.38 -13.28 -3.33
N GLU A 16 13.15 -12.03 -3.74
CA GLU A 16 14.05 -11.29 -4.63
C GLU A 16 15.02 -10.40 -3.86
N GLU A 17 16.32 -10.62 -4.06
CA GLU A 17 17.37 -9.76 -3.54
C GLU A 17 17.73 -8.69 -4.58
N LEU A 18 16.98 -7.59 -4.57
CA LEU A 18 17.18 -6.47 -5.52
C LEU A 18 18.12 -5.41 -4.95
N ALA A 19 18.93 -4.78 -5.81
CA ALA A 19 19.66 -3.56 -5.47
C ALA A 19 18.71 -2.35 -5.45
N LEU A 20 19.10 -1.24 -4.78
CA LEU A 20 18.25 -0.04 -4.67
C LEU A 20 18.08 0.72 -6.00
N ASP A 21 18.92 0.45 -6.98
CA ASP A 21 18.88 0.96 -8.34
C ASP A 21 18.47 -0.13 -9.36
N ASP A 22 17.98 -1.27 -8.88
CA ASP A 22 17.46 -2.33 -9.74
C ASP A 22 16.23 -1.84 -10.51
N PRO A 23 16.12 -2.11 -11.83
CA PRO A 23 14.98 -1.66 -12.64
C PRO A 23 13.61 -2.09 -12.09
N GLU A 24 13.50 -3.27 -11.48
CA GLU A 24 12.24 -3.78 -10.91
C GLU A 24 11.86 -3.01 -9.64
N LEU A 25 12.86 -2.67 -8.81
CA LEU A 25 12.65 -1.85 -7.63
C LEU A 25 12.27 -0.41 -8.02
N GLU A 26 12.90 0.16 -9.04
CA GLU A 26 12.55 1.47 -9.59
C GLU A 26 11.12 1.47 -10.16
N ALA A 27 10.71 0.42 -10.88
CA ALA A 27 9.35 0.27 -11.38
C ALA A 27 8.32 0.23 -10.26
N THR A 28 8.59 -0.56 -9.21
CA THR A 28 7.72 -0.65 -8.04
C THR A 28 7.65 0.67 -7.27
N TYR A 29 8.78 1.38 -7.18
CA TYR A 29 8.83 2.72 -6.60
C TYR A 29 8.04 3.74 -7.42
N ALA A 30 8.14 3.70 -8.75
CA ALA A 30 7.38 4.55 -9.64
C ALA A 30 5.87 4.32 -9.44
N LEU A 31 5.43 3.07 -9.39
CA LEU A 31 4.02 2.73 -9.11
C LEU A 31 3.54 3.35 -7.79
N PHE A 32 4.31 3.19 -6.70
CA PHE A 32 3.97 3.80 -5.41
C PHE A 32 3.86 5.32 -5.52
N TYR A 33 4.88 5.96 -6.12
CA TYR A 33 5.01 7.40 -6.18
C TYR A 33 3.92 8.04 -7.04
N GLU A 34 3.64 7.48 -8.22
CA GLU A 34 2.60 7.94 -9.14
C GLU A 34 1.22 7.78 -8.50
N THR A 35 0.91 6.61 -7.91
CA THR A 35 -0.36 6.39 -7.21
C THR A 35 -0.58 7.41 -6.08
N TRP A 36 0.47 7.65 -5.30
CA TRP A 36 0.43 8.64 -4.22
C TRP A 36 0.21 10.06 -4.76
N GLN A 37 0.94 10.45 -5.80
CA GLN A 37 0.86 11.78 -6.39
C GLN A 37 -0.52 12.04 -7.01
N GLU A 38 -1.04 11.11 -7.80
CA GLU A 38 -2.37 11.20 -8.41
C GLU A 38 -3.46 11.27 -7.36
N GLY A 39 -3.42 10.37 -6.38
CA GLY A 39 -4.39 10.34 -5.30
C GLY A 39 -4.36 11.58 -4.42
N LYS A 40 -3.16 12.12 -4.16
CA LYS A 40 -3.03 13.38 -3.42
C LYS A 40 -3.63 14.56 -4.19
N ALA A 41 -3.39 14.62 -5.50
CA ALA A 41 -4.01 15.63 -6.36
C ALA A 41 -5.54 15.52 -6.37
N ALA A 42 -6.09 14.30 -6.43
CA ALA A 42 -7.53 14.06 -6.39
C ALA A 42 -8.15 14.47 -5.04
N LEU A 43 -7.45 14.26 -3.92
CA LEU A 43 -7.87 14.76 -2.61
C LEU A 43 -7.91 16.28 -2.56
N ASP A 44 -6.88 16.94 -3.11
CA ASP A 44 -6.76 18.40 -3.09
C ASP A 44 -7.78 19.06 -4.04
N ALA A 45 -8.14 18.39 -5.14
CA ALA A 45 -9.21 18.79 -6.06
C ALA A 45 -10.62 18.52 -5.52
N GLY A 46 -10.75 17.65 -4.51
CA GLY A 46 -12.05 17.21 -3.98
C GLY A 46 -12.76 16.14 -4.83
N ASP A 47 -12.06 15.58 -5.82
CA ASP A 47 -12.54 14.46 -6.64
C ASP A 47 -12.55 13.14 -5.84
N GLU A 48 -11.71 13.07 -4.82
CA GLU A 48 -11.60 11.93 -3.92
C GLU A 48 -11.81 12.32 -2.45
N THR A 49 -12.33 11.39 -1.68
CA THR A 49 -12.51 11.56 -0.23
C THR A 49 -11.27 11.08 0.53
N ASN A 50 -10.97 11.75 1.64
CA ASN A 50 -9.95 11.28 2.58
C ASN A 50 -10.44 10.06 3.40
N TRP A 51 -11.73 9.74 3.38
CA TRP A 51 -12.25 8.54 4.01
C TRP A 51 -11.95 7.32 3.15
N MET A 52 -11.37 6.29 3.75
CA MET A 52 -11.20 5.02 3.06
C MET A 52 -12.56 4.36 2.84
N GLN A 53 -12.67 3.61 1.74
CA GLN A 53 -13.81 2.76 1.46
C GLN A 53 -14.09 1.87 2.68
N TRP A 54 -15.37 1.68 3.05
CA TRP A 54 -15.74 1.08 4.35
C TRP A 54 -15.14 -0.31 4.62
N ARG A 55 -14.87 -1.12 3.59
CA ARG A 55 -14.22 -2.44 3.67
C ARG A 55 -12.72 -2.34 3.93
N CYS A 56 -12.11 -1.20 3.61
CA CYS A 56 -10.70 -0.90 3.84
C CYS A 56 -10.47 -0.22 5.20
N GLN A 57 -11.52 0.05 5.99
CA GLN A 57 -11.38 0.63 7.31
C GLN A 57 -11.08 -0.43 8.37
N ALA A 58 -10.02 -0.23 9.15
CA ALA A 58 -9.70 -1.08 10.29
C ALA A 58 -10.51 -0.62 11.51
N ASN A 59 -11.77 -1.09 11.60
CA ASN A 59 -12.65 -0.83 12.74
C ASN A 59 -12.63 -1.94 13.81
N TYR A 60 -12.18 -3.13 13.42
CA TYR A 60 -12.18 -4.32 14.26
C TYR A 60 -10.81 -4.98 14.21
N ASP A 61 -10.39 -5.56 15.31
CA ASP A 61 -9.20 -6.40 15.38
C ASP A 61 -9.42 -7.65 14.53
N PHE A 62 -8.42 -8.00 13.71
CA PHE A 62 -8.56 -9.08 12.74
C PHE A 62 -8.76 -10.45 13.40
N TRP A 63 -8.05 -10.70 14.51
CA TRP A 63 -8.01 -12.01 15.17
C TRP A 63 -9.20 -12.21 16.11
N THR A 64 -9.50 -11.21 16.93
CA THR A 64 -10.53 -11.27 17.99
C THR A 64 -11.90 -10.80 17.54
N ARG A 65 -11.98 -10.10 16.40
CA ARG A 65 -13.19 -9.42 15.90
C ARG A 65 -13.76 -8.37 16.85
N GLN A 66 -13.01 -7.99 17.88
CA GLN A 66 -13.42 -6.93 18.80
C GLN A 66 -13.26 -5.56 18.15
N VAL A 67 -14.12 -4.62 18.54
CA VAL A 67 -14.02 -3.24 18.09
C VAL A 67 -12.71 -2.64 18.58
N LEU A 68 -11.93 -2.06 17.67
CA LEU A 68 -10.68 -1.38 18.04
C LEU A 68 -10.98 -0.10 18.84
N PRO A 69 -10.12 0.26 19.81
CA PRO A 69 -10.11 1.60 20.39
C PRO A 69 -10.02 2.67 19.28
N ASN A 70 -10.64 3.84 19.50
CA ASN A 70 -10.79 4.84 18.44
C ASN A 70 -9.45 5.30 17.85
N GLU A 71 -8.43 5.41 18.70
CA GLU A 71 -7.05 5.77 18.40
C GLU A 71 -6.31 4.74 17.53
N HIS A 72 -6.76 3.49 17.52
CA HIS A 72 -6.20 2.41 16.71
C HIS A 72 -6.97 2.20 15.40
N ARG A 73 -8.08 2.91 15.20
CA ARG A 73 -8.89 2.74 13.99
C ARG A 73 -8.31 3.54 12.84
N LEU A 74 -7.93 2.83 11.79
CA LEU A 74 -7.56 3.39 10.50
C LEU A 74 -8.82 3.55 9.64
N ARG A 75 -9.34 4.78 9.54
CA ARG A 75 -10.55 5.09 8.76
C ARG A 75 -10.33 6.10 7.64
N GLN A 76 -9.31 6.93 7.79
CA GLN A 76 -9.00 7.99 6.85
C GLN A 76 -7.56 7.82 6.34
N ASP A 77 -7.35 8.27 5.12
CA ASP A 77 -6.08 8.36 4.44
C ASP A 77 -5.92 9.77 3.86
N PRO A 78 -5.66 10.78 4.72
CA PRO A 78 -5.64 12.20 4.31
C PRO A 78 -4.44 12.57 3.43
N THR A 79 -3.46 11.69 3.31
CA THR A 79 -2.25 11.90 2.50
C THR A 79 -2.13 10.92 1.34
N PHE A 80 -3.13 10.07 1.14
CA PHE A 80 -3.14 8.99 0.14
C PHE A 80 -2.02 7.94 0.27
N ILE A 81 -1.28 7.97 1.39
CA ILE A 81 -0.13 7.07 1.63
C ILE A 81 -0.60 5.62 1.79
N ILE A 82 -1.72 5.40 2.48
CA ILE A 82 -2.21 4.04 2.75
C ILE A 82 -2.66 3.38 1.45
N ARG A 83 -3.46 4.09 0.64
CA ARG A 83 -3.93 3.60 -0.66
C ARG A 83 -2.79 3.39 -1.65
N ALA A 84 -1.75 4.22 -1.63
CA ALA A 84 -0.55 4.00 -2.43
C ALA A 84 0.16 2.69 -2.04
N TRP A 85 0.35 2.42 -0.75
CA TRP A 85 0.90 1.13 -0.30
C TRP A 85 -0.01 -0.05 -0.61
N MET A 86 -1.34 0.12 -0.58
CA MET A 86 -2.26 -0.93 -1.02
C MET A 86 -2.05 -1.27 -2.49
N ALA A 87 -1.88 -0.28 -3.36
CA ALA A 87 -1.59 -0.51 -4.78
C ALA A 87 -0.25 -1.25 -4.97
N THR A 88 0.80 -0.84 -4.27
CA THR A 88 2.09 -1.54 -4.27
C THR A 88 1.97 -2.98 -3.80
N MET A 89 1.24 -3.24 -2.72
CA MET A 89 0.98 -4.60 -2.23
C MET A 89 0.19 -5.43 -3.24
N THR A 90 -0.83 -4.86 -3.88
CA THR A 90 -1.59 -5.54 -4.94
C THR A 90 -0.70 -5.91 -6.12
N TYR A 91 0.19 -5.01 -6.54
CA TYR A 91 1.15 -5.29 -7.59
C TYR A 91 2.07 -6.48 -7.25
N LEU A 92 2.71 -6.45 -6.07
CA LEU A 92 3.61 -7.52 -5.63
C LEU A 92 2.87 -8.87 -5.50
N LEU A 93 1.63 -8.87 -5.00
CA LEU A 93 0.81 -10.08 -4.88
C LEU A 93 0.20 -10.55 -6.22
N SER A 94 0.32 -9.74 -7.28
CA SER A 94 -0.12 -10.13 -8.63
C SER A 94 0.96 -10.91 -9.38
N ASP A 95 2.12 -11.16 -8.76
CA ASP A 95 3.18 -11.98 -9.33
C ASP A 95 2.70 -13.42 -9.56
N TYR A 96 3.06 -14.00 -10.70
CA TYR A 96 2.61 -15.34 -11.11
C TYR A 96 3.01 -16.42 -10.09
N ARG A 97 4.10 -16.24 -9.34
CA ARG A 97 4.56 -17.19 -8.32
C ARG A 97 3.54 -17.38 -7.19
N PHE A 98 2.68 -16.39 -6.94
CA PHE A 98 1.58 -16.52 -5.97
C PHE A 98 0.36 -17.29 -6.52
N PHE A 99 0.18 -17.36 -7.83
CA PHE A 99 -0.98 -18.02 -8.43
C PHE A 99 -0.76 -19.51 -8.73
N TYR A 100 0.49 -19.97 -8.71
CA TYR A 100 0.86 -21.36 -8.91
C TYR A 100 1.46 -21.95 -7.63
N GLU A 101 0.61 -22.21 -6.63
CA GLU A 101 0.90 -23.10 -5.49
C GLU A 101 0.33 -24.51 -5.71
#